data_AF-A0A1V9V496-F1
#
_entry.id   AF-A0A1V9V496-F1
#
_cell.length_a   1.000
_cell.length_b   1.000
_cell.length_c   1.000
_cell.angle_alpha   90.00
_cell.angle_beta   90.00
_cell.angle_gamma   90.00
#
_symmetry.space_group_name_H-M   'P 1'
#
loop_
_entity.id
_entity.type
_entity.pdbx_description
1 polymer ?
#
loop_
_entity_poly.entity_id
_entity_poly.type
_entity_poly.pdbx_seq_one_letter_code
_entity_poly.pdbx_strand_id
1 'polypeptide(L)'
;MIVNNTSSAALAAYSSAAARKTSTDTSSARNSTDQTADTAQPGNTESVRLSSTSTSYSNAIANYSPYFPVRSGMAADALVLGVSQPGATSSSKDKTFADVASDARKRMDEKYALMKDSGKPYDGSDTDRNSLMGDLDRRSLNAVATNEGGQFSTAEQAAAKGLMRQQERLATGYYSGPADQQKNFTDPYANHPIGRAKAALGFLDNMTAEEKTDPQWLIQHQTLSDALAQTGTEDSTTNKDKGHFHNLSEVLAGIDTDGSESKKAGSEEGSTSYVFEQVQAALRAMQ
;
A
#
# COMPACT_ATOMS: atom_id res chain seq x y z
N MET A 1 -44.00 -0.92 0.24
CA MET A 1 -42.93 -1.93 0.40
C MET A 1 -42.15 -1.93 -0.91
N ILE A 2 -41.06 -1.16 -1.00
CA ILE A 2 -40.25 -1.06 -2.22
C ILE A 2 -38.94 -1.79 -1.92
N VAL A 3 -38.76 -2.94 -2.57
CA VAL A 3 -37.54 -3.74 -2.54
C VAL A 3 -36.55 -3.16 -3.54
N ASN A 4 -35.45 -2.57 -3.04
CA ASN A 4 -34.37 -2.05 -3.88
C ASN A 4 -33.53 -3.20 -4.44
N ASN A 5 -33.74 -3.51 -5.72
CA ASN A 5 -33.06 -4.57 -6.46
C ASN A 5 -31.78 -4.10 -7.18
N THR A 6 -31.12 -3.06 -6.66
CA THR A 6 -30.00 -2.37 -7.35
C THR A 6 -28.64 -3.08 -7.21
N SER A 7 -28.51 -4.06 -6.31
CA SER A 7 -27.24 -4.75 -6.07
C SER A 7 -26.88 -5.76 -7.17
N SER A 8 -27.86 -6.31 -7.91
CA SER A 8 -27.60 -7.32 -8.94
C SER A 8 -27.10 -6.73 -10.27
N ALA A 9 -27.43 -5.47 -10.58
CA ALA A 9 -27.01 -4.82 -11.82
C ALA A 9 -25.52 -4.43 -11.83
N ALA A 10 -24.97 -4.06 -10.66
CA ALA A 10 -23.55 -3.71 -10.53
C ALA A 10 -22.62 -4.93 -10.69
N LEU A 11 -23.04 -6.11 -10.21
CA LEU A 11 -22.31 -7.37 -10.39
C LEU A 11 -22.35 -7.90 -11.83
N ALA A 12 -23.45 -7.68 -12.55
CA ALA A 12 -23.57 -8.07 -13.98
C ALA A 12 -22.71 -7.19 -14.91
N ALA A 13 -22.51 -5.91 -14.55
CA ALA A 13 -21.60 -5.04 -15.29
C ALA A 13 -20.13 -5.49 -15.14
N TYR A 14 -19.75 -5.99 -13.96
CA TYR A 14 -18.38 -6.43 -13.67
C TYR A 14 -17.99 -7.71 -14.45
N SER A 15 -18.88 -8.70 -14.55
CA SER A 15 -18.61 -9.94 -15.29
C SER A 15 -18.47 -9.72 -16.80
N SER A 16 -19.20 -8.75 -17.36
CA SER A 16 -19.13 -8.41 -18.78
C SER A 16 -17.83 -7.70 -19.20
N ALA A 17 -17.16 -7.01 -18.26
CA ALA A 17 -15.86 -6.38 -18.51
C ALA A 17 -14.71 -7.40 -18.46
N ALA A 18 -14.80 -8.40 -17.58
CA ALA A 18 -13.81 -9.48 -17.49
C ALA A 18 -13.83 -10.40 -18.73
N ALA A 19 -15.00 -10.63 -19.33
CA ALA A 19 -15.14 -11.45 -20.54
C ALA A 19 -14.61 -10.79 -21.82
N ARG A 20 -14.37 -9.46 -21.82
CA ARG A 20 -13.83 -8.73 -22.99
C ARG A 20 -12.31 -8.80 -23.11
N LYS A 21 -11.61 -9.38 -22.12
CA LYS A 21 -10.14 -9.48 -22.12
C LYS A 21 -9.56 -10.60 -23.01
N THR A 22 -10.41 -11.38 -23.70
CA THR A 22 -9.98 -12.54 -24.52
C THR A 22 -10.19 -12.36 -26.04
N SER A 23 -10.26 -11.13 -26.55
CA SER A 23 -10.33 -10.91 -28.01
C SER A 23 -9.42 -9.77 -28.44
N THR A 24 -8.18 -10.15 -28.75
CA THR A 24 -7.36 -9.69 -29.90
C THR A 24 -7.28 -8.18 -30.17
N ASP A 25 -6.18 -7.60 -29.70
CA ASP A 25 -5.13 -6.89 -30.45
C ASP A 25 -5.44 -5.76 -31.46
N THR A 26 -4.52 -4.79 -31.48
CA THR A 26 -4.27 -3.72 -32.46
C THR A 26 -5.20 -2.49 -32.45
N SER A 27 -4.73 -1.38 -31.86
CA SER A 27 -4.42 -0.18 -32.65
C SER A 27 -3.79 0.94 -31.81
N SER A 28 -2.65 1.35 -32.35
CA SER A 28 -1.71 2.40 -31.97
C SER A 28 -2.30 3.74 -31.52
N ALA A 29 -1.58 4.32 -30.55
CA ALA A 29 -1.58 5.75 -30.25
C ALA A 29 -1.40 6.59 -31.53
N ARG A 30 -2.24 7.62 -31.68
CA ARG A 30 -1.95 8.79 -32.51
C ARG A 30 -2.37 10.06 -31.78
N ASN A 31 -1.36 10.84 -31.43
CA ASN A 31 -1.46 12.22 -31.00
C ASN A 31 -1.51 13.07 -32.28
N SER A 32 -2.51 13.94 -32.46
CA SER A 32 -2.46 15.03 -33.45
C SER A 32 -3.38 16.17 -33.04
N THR A 33 -2.75 17.31 -32.77
CA THR A 33 -3.28 18.67 -32.91
C THR A 33 -3.85 18.89 -34.31
N ASP A 34 -5.10 19.36 -34.42
CA ASP A 34 -5.48 20.69 -34.92
C ASP A 34 -7.01 20.77 -35.09
N GLN A 35 -7.58 21.96 -34.88
CA GLN A 35 -9.00 22.28 -35.09
C GLN A 35 -9.31 22.50 -36.57
N THR A 36 -10.47 22.07 -37.05
CA THR A 36 -11.46 22.88 -37.82
C THR A 36 -12.65 22.02 -38.27
N ALA A 37 -13.74 22.69 -38.65
CA ALA A 37 -15.12 22.31 -38.41
C ALA A 37 -15.81 21.42 -39.47
N ASP A 38 -16.81 20.68 -38.96
CA ASP A 38 -18.14 20.38 -39.51
C ASP A 38 -18.28 19.51 -40.79
N THR A 39 -18.67 18.23 -40.63
CA THR A 39 -20.05 17.73 -40.86
C THR A 39 -20.13 16.19 -40.81
N ALA A 40 -21.31 15.70 -40.37
CA ALA A 40 -21.85 14.34 -40.50
C ALA A 40 -21.50 13.30 -39.41
N GLN A 41 -22.48 13.10 -38.52
CA GLN A 41 -22.61 11.98 -37.58
C GLN A 41 -22.93 10.67 -38.30
N PRO A 42 -22.26 9.56 -37.96
CA PRO A 42 -23.01 8.36 -37.57
C PRO A 42 -22.36 7.63 -36.39
N GLY A 43 -23.20 7.21 -35.43
CA GLY A 43 -22.83 6.26 -34.38
C GLY A 43 -22.55 6.90 -33.03
N ASN A 44 -23.58 6.92 -32.18
CA ASN A 44 -23.45 7.27 -30.77
C ASN A 44 -22.68 6.14 -30.07
N THR A 45 -21.35 6.08 -30.25
CA THR A 45 -20.50 5.42 -29.28
C THR A 45 -20.43 6.36 -28.09
N GLU A 46 -21.36 6.19 -27.15
CA GLU A 46 -21.28 6.83 -25.84
C GLU A 46 -19.90 6.52 -25.26
N SER A 47 -19.00 7.48 -25.40
CA SER A 47 -17.66 7.39 -24.86
C SER A 47 -17.80 7.61 -23.38
N VAL A 48 -17.91 6.53 -22.61
CA VAL A 48 -17.96 6.59 -21.14
C VAL A 48 -16.64 7.18 -20.67
N ARG A 49 -16.64 8.48 -20.35
CA ARG A 49 -15.49 9.16 -19.75
C ARG A 49 -15.51 8.86 -18.26
N LEU A 50 -14.55 8.06 -17.81
CA LEU A 50 -14.30 7.85 -16.39
C LEU A 50 -13.77 9.13 -15.75
N SER A 51 -14.10 9.37 -14.49
CA SER A 51 -13.45 10.42 -13.70
C SER A 51 -11.94 10.19 -13.63
N SER A 52 -11.17 11.28 -13.53
CA SER A 52 -9.71 11.21 -13.34
C SER A 52 -9.32 10.33 -12.16
N THR A 53 -10.05 10.41 -11.05
CA THR A 53 -9.85 9.56 -9.87
C THR A 53 -9.99 8.08 -10.19
N SER A 54 -11.03 7.69 -10.93
CA SER A 54 -11.24 6.30 -11.33
C SER A 54 -10.13 5.78 -12.24
N THR A 55 -9.63 6.61 -13.15
CA THR A 55 -8.48 6.26 -14.00
C THR A 55 -7.21 6.09 -13.16
N SER A 56 -6.93 7.01 -12.24
CA SER A 56 -5.77 6.91 -11.34
C SER A 56 -5.80 5.66 -10.48
N TYR A 57 -6.97 5.31 -9.90
CA TYR A 57 -7.11 4.11 -9.08
C TYR A 57 -6.93 2.84 -9.90
N SER A 58 -7.50 2.80 -11.11
CA SER A 58 -7.36 1.66 -12.01
C SER A 58 -5.90 1.43 -12.40
N ASN A 59 -5.16 2.52 -12.70
CA ASN A 59 -3.74 2.44 -13.00
C ASN A 59 -2.91 1.99 -11.79
N ALA A 60 -3.20 2.51 -10.59
CA ALA A 60 -2.54 2.10 -9.36
C ALA A 60 -2.73 0.59 -9.09
N ILE A 61 -3.97 0.11 -9.19
CA ILE A 61 -4.28 -1.32 -9.02
C ILE A 61 -3.54 -2.17 -10.05
N ALA A 62 -3.59 -1.77 -11.33
CA ALA A 62 -2.91 -2.51 -12.40
C ALA A 62 -1.38 -2.59 -12.19
N ASN A 63 -0.75 -1.50 -11.74
CA ASN A 63 0.70 -1.43 -11.54
C ASN A 63 1.19 -2.30 -10.39
N TYR A 64 0.41 -2.44 -9.32
CA TYR A 64 0.84 -3.12 -8.10
C TYR A 64 0.21 -4.50 -7.88
N SER A 65 -0.87 -4.85 -8.60
CA SER A 65 -1.54 -6.15 -8.49
C SER A 65 -0.61 -7.38 -8.58
N PRO A 66 0.43 -7.42 -9.45
CA PRO A 66 1.35 -8.56 -9.51
C PRO A 66 2.08 -8.84 -8.18
N TYR A 67 2.22 -7.85 -7.30
CA TYR A 67 2.90 -8.01 -6.01
C TYR A 67 1.98 -8.48 -4.88
N PHE A 68 0.68 -8.58 -5.15
CA PHE A 68 -0.34 -9.08 -4.22
C PHE A 68 -1.09 -10.26 -4.86
N PRO A 69 -0.44 -11.42 -5.05
CA PRO A 69 -1.13 -12.58 -5.58
C PRO A 69 -2.28 -12.99 -4.67
N VAL A 70 -3.39 -13.39 -5.27
CA VAL A 70 -4.58 -13.89 -4.56
C VAL A 70 -5.03 -15.22 -5.16
N ARG A 71 -5.86 -15.95 -4.42
CA ARG A 71 -6.54 -17.15 -4.90
C ARG A 71 -7.42 -16.80 -6.09
N SER A 72 -7.57 -17.76 -6.99
CA SER A 72 -8.51 -17.63 -8.12
C SER A 72 -9.91 -17.30 -7.62
N GLY A 73 -10.54 -16.28 -8.22
CA GLY A 73 -11.87 -15.80 -7.82
C GLY A 73 -11.90 -14.85 -6.62
N MET A 74 -10.75 -14.50 -6.03
CA MET A 74 -10.63 -13.46 -5.00
C MET A 74 -9.99 -12.19 -5.58
N ALA A 75 -10.13 -11.07 -4.87
CA ALA A 75 -9.61 -9.76 -5.27
C ALA A 75 -8.75 -9.16 -4.17
N ALA A 76 -7.84 -8.27 -4.54
CA ALA A 76 -7.01 -7.49 -3.62
C ALA A 76 -7.03 -6.00 -3.95
N ASP A 77 -8.04 -5.50 -4.65
CA ASP A 77 -8.03 -4.15 -5.21
C ASP A 77 -7.92 -3.06 -4.13
N ALA A 78 -8.62 -3.22 -3.00
CA ALA A 78 -8.55 -2.28 -1.88
C ALA A 78 -7.17 -2.32 -1.21
N LEU A 79 -6.63 -3.53 -1.02
CA LEU A 79 -5.29 -3.75 -0.49
C LEU A 79 -4.21 -3.13 -1.40
N VAL A 80 -4.29 -3.37 -2.71
CA VAL A 80 -3.34 -2.87 -3.71
C VAL A 80 -3.42 -1.35 -3.83
N LEU A 81 -4.63 -0.79 -3.80
CA LEU A 81 -4.84 0.66 -3.89
C LEU A 81 -4.12 1.43 -2.77
N GLY A 82 -4.00 0.81 -1.58
CA GLY A 82 -3.29 1.40 -0.43
C GLY A 82 -1.79 1.67 -0.67
N VAL A 83 -1.19 1.10 -1.72
CA VAL A 83 0.19 1.44 -2.14
C VAL A 83 0.26 2.89 -2.63
N SER A 84 -0.65 3.29 -3.51
CA SER A 84 -0.62 4.64 -4.12
C SER A 84 -1.53 5.63 -3.43
N GLN A 85 -2.53 5.16 -2.70
CA GLN A 85 -3.58 5.97 -2.09
C GLN A 85 -3.85 5.45 -0.65
N PRO A 86 -2.90 5.61 0.29
CA PRO A 86 -3.02 5.05 1.64
C PRO A 86 -4.22 5.58 2.45
N GLY A 87 -4.76 6.74 2.07
CA GLY A 87 -5.95 7.33 2.68
C GLY A 87 -7.26 7.02 1.95
N ALA A 88 -7.22 6.24 0.86
CA ALA A 88 -8.44 5.85 0.15
C ALA A 88 -9.28 4.92 1.03
N THR A 89 -10.56 5.25 1.18
CA THR A 89 -11.51 4.47 1.97
C THR A 89 -12.45 3.69 1.05
N SER A 90 -12.58 2.39 1.28
CA SER A 90 -13.57 1.52 0.65
C SER A 90 -14.37 0.78 1.74
N SER A 91 -13.79 -0.26 2.35
CA SER A 91 -14.39 -1.02 3.47
C SER A 91 -14.60 -0.16 4.71
N SER A 92 -13.77 0.84 4.95
CA SER A 92 -13.86 1.74 6.11
C SER A 92 -14.70 3.00 5.90
N LYS A 93 -15.25 3.20 4.70
CA LYS A 93 -15.95 4.44 4.34
C LYS A 93 -17.13 4.72 5.28
N ASP A 94 -17.17 5.96 5.77
CA ASP A 94 -18.22 6.53 6.62
C ASP A 94 -18.48 5.76 7.93
N LYS A 95 -17.45 5.05 8.45
CA LYS A 95 -17.51 4.26 9.69
C LYS A 95 -16.65 4.84 10.80
N THR A 96 -17.10 4.68 12.05
CA THR A 96 -16.24 4.88 13.23
C THR A 96 -15.14 3.82 13.24
N PHE A 97 -14.02 4.06 13.94
CA PHE A 97 -12.92 3.09 13.95
C PHE A 97 -13.32 1.72 14.56
N ALA A 98 -14.17 1.73 15.58
CA ALA A 98 -14.76 0.50 16.13
C ALA A 98 -15.62 -0.25 15.09
N ASP A 99 -16.47 0.47 14.33
CA ASP A 99 -17.27 -0.15 13.26
C ASP A 99 -16.40 -0.67 12.11
N VAL A 100 -15.28 -0.01 11.81
CA VAL A 100 -14.29 -0.51 10.84
C VAL A 100 -13.72 -1.84 11.30
N ALA A 101 -13.36 -1.97 12.58
CA ALA A 101 -12.83 -3.21 13.13
C ALA A 101 -13.87 -4.35 13.05
N SER A 102 -15.12 -4.09 13.42
CA SER A 102 -16.19 -5.10 13.31
C SER A 102 -16.50 -5.47 11.85
N ASP A 103 -16.49 -4.54 10.91
CA ASP A 103 -16.66 -4.83 9.47
C ASP A 103 -15.48 -5.66 8.92
N ALA A 104 -14.25 -5.33 9.32
CA ALA A 104 -13.06 -6.07 8.94
C ALA A 104 -13.10 -7.52 9.45
N ARG A 105 -13.45 -7.74 10.72
CA ARG A 105 -13.63 -9.10 11.29
C ARG A 105 -14.64 -9.91 10.47
N LYS A 106 -15.81 -9.32 10.19
CA LYS A 106 -16.87 -9.98 9.40
C LYS A 106 -16.35 -10.38 8.01
N ARG A 107 -15.68 -9.47 7.29
CA ARG A 107 -15.12 -9.76 5.97
C ARG A 107 -14.08 -10.87 6.02
N MET A 108 -13.20 -10.84 7.02
CA MET A 108 -12.19 -11.87 7.20
C MET A 108 -12.83 -13.24 7.46
N ASP A 109 -13.88 -13.29 8.29
CA ASP A 109 -14.64 -14.53 8.54
C ASP A 109 -15.31 -15.08 7.27
N GLU A 110 -15.89 -14.20 6.45
CA GLU A 110 -16.45 -14.57 5.15
C GLU A 110 -15.38 -15.16 4.21
N LYS A 111 -14.16 -14.58 4.19
CA LYS A 111 -13.05 -15.12 3.40
C LYS A 111 -12.52 -16.44 3.94
N TYR A 112 -12.43 -16.59 5.26
CA TYR A 112 -12.07 -17.87 5.87
C TYR A 112 -13.07 -18.97 5.50
N ALA A 113 -14.37 -18.68 5.57
CA ALA A 113 -15.42 -19.60 5.14
C ALA A 113 -15.29 -19.94 3.64
N LEU A 114 -15.11 -18.93 2.78
CA LEU A 114 -14.94 -19.14 1.34
C LEU A 114 -13.73 -20.03 1.01
N MET A 115 -12.60 -19.82 1.68
CA MET A 115 -11.41 -20.67 1.51
C MET A 115 -11.66 -22.10 2.00
N LYS A 116 -12.33 -22.26 3.13
CA LYS A 116 -12.69 -23.58 3.65
C LYS A 116 -13.64 -24.33 2.69
N ASP A 117 -14.66 -23.64 2.18
CA ASP A 117 -15.66 -24.21 1.26
C ASP A 117 -15.06 -24.56 -0.11
N SER A 118 -13.98 -23.89 -0.52
CA SER A 118 -13.23 -24.26 -1.73
C SER A 118 -12.39 -25.53 -1.57
N GLY A 119 -12.49 -26.23 -0.43
CA GLY A 119 -11.72 -27.45 -0.13
C GLY A 119 -10.24 -27.20 0.20
N LYS A 120 -9.83 -25.94 0.37
CA LYS A 120 -8.46 -25.53 0.71
C LYS A 120 -8.51 -24.49 1.82
N PRO A 121 -8.57 -24.88 3.10
CA PRO A 121 -8.57 -23.91 4.19
C PRO A 121 -7.37 -22.95 4.13
N TYR A 122 -7.47 -21.82 4.85
CA TYR A 122 -6.37 -20.86 4.96
C TYR A 122 -5.09 -21.52 5.49
N ASP A 123 -3.97 -21.31 4.80
CA ASP A 123 -2.68 -21.91 5.15
C ASP A 123 -1.60 -20.92 5.61
N GLY A 124 -1.90 -19.61 5.59
CA GLY A 124 -0.95 -18.57 6.00
C GLY A 124 0.06 -18.15 4.93
N SER A 125 0.00 -18.72 3.73
CA SER A 125 0.82 -18.27 2.59
C SER A 125 0.55 -16.81 2.24
N ASP A 126 1.49 -16.17 1.52
CA ASP A 126 1.30 -14.79 1.04
C ASP A 126 0.02 -14.65 0.20
N THR A 127 -0.26 -15.62 -0.67
CA THR A 127 -1.48 -15.67 -1.48
C THR A 127 -2.73 -15.69 -0.62
N ASP A 128 -2.74 -16.51 0.43
CA ASP A 128 -3.87 -16.64 1.34
C ASP A 128 -4.05 -15.40 2.21
N ARG A 129 -2.95 -14.81 2.70
CA ARG A 129 -2.97 -13.54 3.44
C ARG A 129 -3.58 -12.43 2.60
N ASN A 130 -3.11 -12.27 1.36
CA ASN A 130 -3.63 -11.27 0.44
C ASN A 130 -5.11 -11.55 0.10
N SER A 131 -5.50 -12.82 -0.02
CA SER A 131 -6.89 -13.21 -0.32
C SER A 131 -7.83 -12.93 0.86
N LEU A 132 -7.36 -13.15 2.08
CA LEU A 132 -8.08 -12.90 3.33
C LEU A 132 -8.33 -11.40 3.54
N MET A 133 -7.32 -10.57 3.26
CA MET A 133 -7.32 -9.14 3.58
C MET A 133 -7.46 -8.25 2.34
N GLY A 134 -7.68 -8.82 1.16
CA GLY A 134 -7.64 -8.12 -0.11
C GLY A 134 -8.72 -7.04 -0.29
N ASP A 135 -9.85 -7.22 0.40
CA ASP A 135 -10.98 -6.28 0.41
C ASP A 135 -10.88 -5.24 1.56
N LEU A 136 -9.82 -5.30 2.37
CA LEU A 136 -9.56 -4.35 3.44
C LEU A 136 -8.75 -3.17 2.89
N ASP A 137 -9.29 -1.96 3.02
CA ASP A 137 -8.50 -0.75 2.83
C ASP A 137 -7.48 -0.57 3.96
N ARG A 138 -6.54 0.37 3.79
CA ARG A 138 -5.45 0.56 4.77
C ARG A 138 -5.96 0.91 6.17
N ARG A 139 -7.05 1.68 6.29
CA ARG A 139 -7.68 1.98 7.58
C ARG A 139 -8.21 0.72 8.27
N SER A 140 -8.83 -0.17 7.49
CA SER A 140 -9.31 -1.47 7.97
C SER A 140 -8.15 -2.39 8.36
N LEU A 141 -7.05 -2.39 7.59
CA LEU A 141 -5.81 -3.08 7.97
C LEU A 141 -5.24 -2.53 9.28
N ASN A 142 -5.28 -1.22 9.49
CA ASN A 142 -4.83 -0.60 10.74
C ASN A 142 -5.67 -1.05 11.94
N ALA A 143 -6.99 -1.13 11.79
CA ALA A 143 -7.87 -1.67 12.84
C ALA A 143 -7.51 -3.13 13.19
N VAL A 144 -7.22 -3.96 12.19
CA VAL A 144 -6.72 -5.33 12.40
C VAL A 144 -5.37 -5.32 13.09
N ALA A 145 -4.42 -4.51 12.61
CA ALA A 145 -3.04 -4.44 13.08
C ALA A 145 -2.91 -3.96 14.54
N THR A 146 -3.77 -3.03 14.95
CA THR A 146 -3.83 -2.47 16.31
C THR A 146 -4.72 -3.27 17.25
N ASN A 147 -5.36 -4.33 16.75
CA ASN A 147 -6.34 -5.13 17.47
C ASN A 147 -7.50 -4.31 18.03
N GLU A 148 -8.03 -3.38 17.23
CA GLU A 148 -9.14 -2.52 17.65
C GLU A 148 -10.34 -3.35 18.10
N GLY A 149 -10.76 -3.16 19.36
CA GLY A 149 -11.83 -3.94 19.98
C GLY A 149 -11.45 -5.37 20.41
N GLY A 150 -10.18 -5.79 20.32
CA GLY A 150 -9.71 -7.06 20.88
C GLY A 150 -10.16 -8.32 20.12
N GLN A 151 -10.57 -8.18 18.86
CA GLN A 151 -11.26 -9.20 18.05
C GLN A 151 -10.37 -9.90 17.00
N PHE A 152 -9.07 -9.58 16.98
CA PHE A 152 -8.10 -10.13 16.03
C PHE A 152 -6.98 -10.91 16.73
N SER A 153 -6.66 -12.07 16.20
CA SER A 153 -5.55 -12.90 16.66
C SER A 153 -4.19 -12.24 16.39
N THR A 154 -3.16 -12.65 17.12
CA THR A 154 -1.78 -12.16 16.91
C THR A 154 -1.29 -12.42 15.48
N ALA A 155 -1.68 -13.54 14.88
CA ALA A 155 -1.32 -13.87 13.51
C ALA A 155 -1.97 -12.92 12.49
N GLU A 156 -3.25 -12.59 12.68
CA GLU A 156 -3.96 -11.62 11.85
C GLU A 156 -3.37 -10.21 12.00
N GLN A 157 -3.04 -9.79 13.23
CA GLN A 157 -2.36 -8.52 13.48
C GLN A 157 -1.00 -8.46 12.75
N ALA A 158 -0.20 -9.52 12.85
CA ALA A 158 1.11 -9.59 12.19
C ALA A 158 0.98 -9.57 10.67
N ALA A 159 0.00 -10.29 10.12
CA ALA A 159 -0.33 -10.27 8.70
C ALA A 159 -0.72 -8.86 8.22
N ALA A 160 -1.61 -8.17 8.93
CA ALA A 160 -2.03 -6.82 8.60
C ALA A 160 -0.86 -5.83 8.64
N LYS A 161 -0.02 -5.87 9.68
CA LYS A 161 1.22 -5.07 9.76
C LYS A 161 2.17 -5.36 8.59
N GLY A 162 2.30 -6.64 8.21
CA GLY A 162 3.10 -7.05 7.05
C GLY A 162 2.61 -6.45 5.74
N LEU A 163 1.30 -6.47 5.50
CA LEU A 163 0.67 -5.86 4.33
C LEU A 163 0.82 -4.34 4.31
N MET A 164 0.65 -3.69 5.45
CA MET A 164 0.84 -2.24 5.57
C MET A 164 2.28 -1.82 5.25
N ARG A 165 3.28 -2.59 5.70
CA ARG A 165 4.70 -2.37 5.33
C ARG A 165 4.95 -2.68 3.85
N GLN A 166 4.33 -3.72 3.30
CA GLN A 166 4.45 -4.03 1.86
C GLN A 166 3.93 -2.86 1.01
N GLN A 167 2.78 -2.26 1.37
CA GLN A 167 2.24 -1.08 0.72
C GLN A 167 3.24 0.09 0.73
N GLU A 168 3.79 0.40 1.90
CA GLU A 168 4.75 1.50 2.07
C GLU A 168 6.05 1.28 1.28
N ARG A 169 6.61 0.07 1.32
CA ARG A 169 7.82 -0.27 0.54
C ARG A 169 7.61 -0.05 -0.94
N LEU A 170 6.51 -0.58 -1.48
CA LEU A 170 6.18 -0.43 -2.90
C LEU A 170 5.93 1.04 -3.29
N ALA A 171 5.33 1.84 -2.40
CA ALA A 171 5.08 3.26 -2.62
C ALA A 171 6.37 4.10 -2.71
N THR A 172 7.41 3.66 -2.00
CA THR A 172 8.69 4.35 -1.83
C THR A 172 9.82 3.76 -2.68
N GLY A 173 9.48 2.88 -3.62
CA GLY A 173 10.44 2.31 -4.59
C GLY A 173 11.24 1.12 -4.07
N TYR A 174 10.88 0.56 -2.92
CA TYR A 174 11.45 -0.69 -2.42
C TYR A 174 10.59 -1.88 -2.82
N TYR A 175 11.22 -2.88 -3.42
CA TYR A 175 10.52 -4.10 -3.76
C TYR A 175 9.96 -4.80 -2.50
N SER A 176 8.71 -5.27 -2.59
CA SER A 176 8.07 -6.14 -1.62
C SER A 176 6.95 -6.94 -2.29
N GLY A 177 7.15 -8.25 -2.41
CA GLY A 177 6.23 -9.15 -3.11
C GLY A 177 6.87 -10.51 -3.41
N PRO A 178 6.21 -11.35 -4.23
CA PRO A 178 6.69 -12.69 -4.59
C PRO A 178 8.07 -12.67 -5.28
N ALA A 179 8.99 -13.58 -4.94
CA ALA A 179 10.36 -13.53 -5.46
C ALA A 179 10.43 -13.52 -7.01
N ASP A 180 9.52 -14.21 -7.69
CA ASP A 180 9.43 -14.29 -9.15
C ASP A 180 9.04 -12.97 -9.83
N GLN A 181 8.40 -12.05 -9.09
CA GLN A 181 7.98 -10.73 -9.57
C GLN A 181 9.05 -9.64 -9.37
N GLN A 182 10.13 -9.93 -8.63
CA GLN A 182 11.17 -8.94 -8.33
C GLN A 182 11.82 -8.37 -9.59
N LYS A 183 12.07 -9.21 -10.59
CA LYS A 183 12.64 -8.80 -11.89
C LYS A 183 11.70 -7.91 -12.71
N ASN A 184 10.40 -7.93 -12.42
CA ASN A 184 9.38 -7.14 -13.10
C ASN A 184 9.14 -5.79 -12.39
N PHE A 185 9.67 -5.63 -11.18
CA PHE A 185 9.57 -4.38 -10.44
C PHE A 185 10.52 -3.34 -11.00
N THR A 186 9.95 -2.24 -11.48
CA THR A 186 10.70 -1.05 -11.88
C THR A 186 10.58 -0.02 -10.75
N ASP A 187 11.71 0.34 -10.15
CA ASP A 187 11.75 1.42 -9.17
C ASP A 187 11.47 2.76 -9.87
N PRO A 188 10.36 3.45 -9.57
CA PRO A 188 10.01 4.72 -10.21
C PRO A 188 10.98 5.85 -9.85
N TYR A 189 11.80 5.68 -8.81
CA TYR A 189 12.76 6.68 -8.36
C TYR A 189 14.19 6.38 -8.80
N ALA A 190 14.45 5.27 -9.52
CA ALA A 190 15.79 4.89 -9.99
C ALA A 190 16.90 4.96 -8.91
N ASN A 191 16.59 4.48 -7.71
CA ASN A 191 17.38 4.52 -6.48
C ASN A 191 17.73 5.95 -6.00
N HIS A 192 17.01 6.98 -6.45
CA HIS A 192 17.26 8.36 -6.06
C HIS A 192 16.76 8.62 -4.62
N PRO A 193 17.65 8.87 -3.66
CA PRO A 193 17.30 8.92 -2.23
C PRO A 193 16.30 10.04 -1.91
N ILE A 194 16.46 11.22 -2.50
CA ILE A 194 15.54 12.34 -2.30
C ILE A 194 14.16 12.05 -2.89
N GLY A 195 14.10 11.29 -3.99
CA GLY A 195 12.83 10.94 -4.63
C GLY A 195 12.03 10.00 -3.74
N ARG A 196 12.72 9.00 -3.18
CA ARG A 196 12.13 8.06 -2.21
C ARG A 196 11.74 8.73 -0.91
N ALA A 197 12.54 9.65 -0.39
CA ALA A 197 12.21 10.41 0.81
C ALA A 197 10.96 11.29 0.61
N LYS A 198 10.84 11.98 -0.53
CA LYS A 198 9.62 12.73 -0.88
C LYS A 198 8.40 11.82 -1.02
N ALA A 199 8.57 10.64 -1.62
CA ALA A 199 7.51 9.65 -1.73
C ALA A 199 7.08 9.11 -0.37
N ALA A 200 8.03 8.84 0.53
CA ALA A 200 7.76 8.40 1.89
C ALA A 200 7.00 9.45 2.68
N LEU A 201 7.45 10.71 2.63
CA LEU A 201 6.74 11.83 3.27
C LEU A 201 5.33 11.98 2.72
N GLY A 202 5.17 11.96 1.39
CA GLY A 202 3.85 12.01 0.75
C GLY A 202 2.96 10.81 1.10
N PHE A 203 3.54 9.63 1.32
CA PHE A 203 2.80 8.46 1.82
C PHE A 203 2.27 8.72 3.22
N LEU A 204 3.14 9.14 4.15
CA LEU A 204 2.80 9.48 5.53
C LEU A 204 1.72 10.57 5.62
N ASP A 205 1.82 11.60 4.78
CA ASP A 205 0.85 12.70 4.68
C ASP A 205 -0.53 12.23 4.24
N ASN A 206 -0.60 11.16 3.46
CA ASN A 206 -1.86 10.60 2.96
C ASN A 206 -2.38 9.42 3.80
N MET A 207 -1.71 9.05 4.90
CA MET A 207 -2.22 8.02 5.82
C MET A 207 -3.50 8.45 6.53
N THR A 208 -4.18 7.47 7.11
CA THR A 208 -5.45 7.66 7.81
C THR A 208 -5.26 8.41 9.13
N ALA A 209 -6.34 9.01 9.65
CA ALA A 209 -6.27 9.78 10.90
C ALA A 209 -5.78 8.93 12.08
N GLU A 210 -6.23 7.68 12.18
CA GLU A 210 -5.83 6.76 13.24
C GLU A 210 -4.33 6.43 13.18
N GLU A 211 -3.77 6.21 11.98
CA GLU A 211 -2.33 5.97 11.83
C GLU A 211 -1.49 7.18 12.22
N LYS A 212 -1.97 8.40 11.94
CA LYS A 212 -1.28 9.65 12.29
C LYS A 212 -1.25 9.94 13.79
N THR A 213 -2.04 9.23 14.58
CA THR A 213 -1.98 9.34 16.05
C THR A 213 -0.85 8.51 16.67
N ASP A 214 -0.22 7.61 15.91
CA ASP A 214 0.93 6.84 16.37
C ASP A 214 2.15 7.77 16.57
N PRO A 215 2.79 7.79 17.75
CA PRO A 215 4.03 8.53 17.98
C PRO A 215 5.13 8.21 16.95
N GLN A 216 5.20 6.98 16.44
CA GLN A 216 6.18 6.61 15.41
C GLN A 216 5.94 7.33 14.09
N TRP A 217 4.67 7.56 13.71
CA TRP A 217 4.35 8.34 12.52
C TRP A 217 4.95 9.75 12.60
N LEU A 218 4.80 10.42 13.76
CA LEU A 218 5.34 11.77 13.96
C LEU A 218 6.87 11.80 13.85
N ILE A 219 7.54 10.82 14.45
CA ILE A 219 9.01 10.69 14.41
C ILE A 219 9.49 10.51 12.96
N GLN A 220 8.87 9.58 12.22
CA GLN A 220 9.21 9.33 10.82
C GLN A 220 8.96 10.54 9.94
N HIS A 221 7.78 11.15 10.08
CA HIS A 221 7.38 12.34 9.33
C HIS A 221 8.36 13.51 9.57
N GLN A 222 8.67 13.82 10.83
CA GLN A 222 9.58 14.91 11.18
C GLN A 222 11.00 14.64 10.66
N THR A 223 11.52 13.42 10.85
CA THR A 223 12.86 13.03 10.38
C THR A 223 12.99 13.19 8.86
N LEU A 224 11.97 12.76 8.10
CA LEU A 224 11.92 12.92 6.65
C LEU A 224 11.83 14.39 6.23
N SER A 225 11.01 15.18 6.93
CA SER A 225 10.84 16.60 6.67
C SER A 225 12.16 17.37 6.86
N ASP A 226 12.85 17.14 7.98
CA ASP A 226 14.11 17.79 8.32
C ASP A 226 15.23 17.38 7.35
N ALA A 227 15.33 16.09 7.02
CA ALA A 227 16.31 15.60 6.06
C ALA A 227 16.12 16.25 4.67
N LEU A 228 14.87 16.40 4.22
CA LEU A 228 14.57 17.06 2.95
C LEU A 228 14.88 18.56 2.98
N ALA A 229 14.58 19.24 4.09
CA ALA A 229 14.89 20.66 4.26
C ALA A 229 16.41 20.94 4.18
N GLN A 230 17.23 20.11 4.84
CA GLN A 230 18.69 20.22 4.82
C GLN A 230 19.28 20.05 3.40
N THR A 231 18.68 19.19 2.58
CA THR A 231 19.14 19.00 1.18
C THR A 231 18.77 20.13 0.23
N GLY A 232 17.87 21.03 0.63
CA GLY A 232 17.50 22.21 -0.16
C GLY A 232 18.40 23.42 0.06
N THR A 233 19.31 23.37 1.04
CA THR A 233 20.06 24.54 1.54
C THR A 233 21.56 24.55 1.23
N GLU A 234 22.11 23.61 0.45
CA GLU A 234 23.57 23.55 0.23
C GLU A 234 24.03 23.99 -1.16
N ASP A 235 24.83 25.05 -1.16
CA ASP A 235 25.80 25.42 -2.18
C ASP A 235 26.78 24.25 -2.42
N SER A 236 26.87 23.77 -3.67
CA SER A 236 27.46 22.49 -4.07
C SER A 236 29.00 22.35 -3.94
N THR A 237 29.67 22.96 -2.96
CA THR A 237 31.15 23.00 -2.94
C THR A 237 31.85 22.53 -1.67
N THR A 238 31.14 22.06 -0.64
CA THR A 238 31.81 21.56 0.57
C THR A 238 31.32 20.18 0.99
N ASN A 239 32.22 19.21 0.79
CA ASN A 239 32.28 17.88 1.40
C ASN A 239 31.05 16.96 1.35
N LYS A 240 31.31 15.72 0.94
CA LYS A 240 30.40 14.56 0.97
C LYS A 240 30.07 14.15 2.41
N ASP A 241 29.45 15.02 3.19
CA ASP A 241 28.82 14.56 4.42
C ASP A 241 27.55 13.80 4.02
N LYS A 242 27.59 12.54 4.41
CA LYS A 242 26.63 11.50 4.09
C LYS A 242 25.30 11.88 4.75
N GLY A 243 24.49 12.67 4.06
CA GLY A 243 23.17 13.08 4.52
C GLY A 243 22.37 11.88 5.03
N HIS A 244 21.59 12.10 6.08
CA HIS A 244 20.83 11.17 6.92
C HIS A 244 19.90 10.13 6.21
N PHE A 245 19.95 10.01 4.89
CA PHE A 245 19.13 9.10 4.08
C PHE A 245 19.49 7.62 4.20
N HIS A 246 20.67 7.26 4.73
CA HIS A 246 21.03 5.84 4.92
C HIS A 246 20.06 5.14 5.89
N ASN A 247 19.52 5.88 6.85
CA ASN A 247 18.60 5.38 7.86
C ASN A 247 17.15 5.28 7.34
N LEU A 248 16.80 5.90 6.22
CA LEU A 248 15.42 5.80 5.68
C LEU A 248 15.11 4.40 5.19
N SER A 249 16.06 3.73 4.54
CA SER A 249 15.94 2.32 4.18
C SER A 249 15.77 1.42 5.40
N GLU A 250 16.45 1.70 6.51
CA GLU A 250 16.40 0.92 7.75
C GLU A 250 15.09 1.17 8.51
N VAL A 251 14.67 2.44 8.61
CA VAL A 251 13.40 2.89 9.18
C VAL A 251 12.21 2.32 8.40
N LEU A 252 12.24 2.31 7.05
CA LEU A 252 11.19 1.69 6.23
C LEU A 252 11.30 0.16 6.14
N ALA A 253 12.50 -0.41 6.30
CA ALA A 253 12.68 -1.86 6.23
C ALA A 253 12.24 -2.59 7.50
N GLY A 254 12.18 -1.90 8.65
CA GLY A 254 11.75 -2.50 9.92
C GLY A 254 12.58 -3.73 10.31
N ILE A 255 13.86 -3.75 9.96
CA ILE A 255 14.79 -4.85 10.22
C ILE A 255 16.13 -4.29 10.68
N ASP A 256 16.58 -4.74 11.86
CA ASP A 256 17.97 -4.80 12.31
C ASP A 256 18.85 -5.36 11.18
N THR A 257 19.59 -4.51 10.48
CA THR A 257 20.69 -4.96 9.64
C THR A 257 21.99 -4.84 10.43
N ASP A 258 22.19 -5.75 11.40
CA ASP A 258 23.56 -6.08 11.80
C ASP A 258 24.22 -6.79 10.61
N GLY A 259 24.96 -6.00 9.85
CA GLY A 259 25.90 -6.51 8.88
C GLY A 259 27.12 -7.07 9.60
N SER A 260 27.03 -8.30 10.10
CA SER A 260 28.23 -9.12 10.32
C SER A 260 27.93 -10.61 10.28
N GLU A 261 28.46 -11.30 9.27
CA GLU A 261 28.68 -12.73 9.36
C GLU A 261 29.72 -12.99 10.46
N SER A 262 29.30 -13.51 11.62
CA SER A 262 30.00 -14.59 12.31
C SER A 262 29.18 -15.20 13.46
N LYS A 263 29.21 -16.54 13.55
CA LYS A 263 28.74 -17.41 14.66
C LYS A 263 29.00 -16.76 16.04
N LYS A 264 28.15 -16.84 17.07
CA LYS A 264 27.56 -18.03 17.72
C LYS A 264 26.66 -17.58 18.91
N ALA A 265 25.67 -18.42 19.22
CA ALA A 265 24.79 -18.56 20.41
C ALA A 265 24.93 -17.66 21.66
N GLY A 266 23.77 -17.23 22.20
CA GLY A 266 23.58 -16.92 23.63
C GLY A 266 22.54 -15.84 23.95
N SER A 267 21.40 -16.26 24.52
CA SER A 267 20.53 -15.59 25.51
C SER A 267 20.32 -14.06 25.58
N GLU A 268 19.02 -13.72 25.67
CA GLU A 268 18.39 -12.70 26.55
C GLU A 268 18.18 -11.24 26.07
N GLU A 269 16.89 -10.88 26.13
CA GLU A 269 16.24 -9.61 26.52
C GLU A 269 16.84 -8.24 26.12
N GLY A 270 16.01 -7.45 25.41
CA GLY A 270 16.06 -5.98 25.50
C GLY A 270 16.23 -5.18 24.20
N SER A 271 15.42 -5.40 23.15
CA SER A 271 15.57 -4.65 21.86
C SER A 271 14.59 -3.47 21.65
N THR A 272 14.28 -2.72 22.70
CA THR A 272 13.62 -1.39 22.58
C THR A 272 14.51 -0.23 23.03
N SER A 273 15.70 -0.52 23.56
CA SER A 273 16.60 0.47 24.17
C SER A 273 17.45 1.23 23.14
N TYR A 274 17.86 0.58 22.05
CA TYR A 274 18.99 1.08 21.25
C TYR A 274 18.66 2.30 20.37
N VAL A 275 17.47 2.33 19.77
CA VAL A 275 17.02 3.46 18.94
C VAL A 275 16.76 4.70 19.80
N PHE A 276 16.19 4.50 20.99
CA PHE A 276 15.91 5.60 21.92
C PHE A 276 17.20 6.21 22.50
N GLU A 277 18.22 5.39 22.74
CA GLU A 277 19.51 5.81 23.26
C GLU A 277 20.34 6.58 22.23
N GLN A 278 20.29 6.19 20.95
CA GLN A 278 20.94 6.95 19.87
C GLN A 278 20.26 8.30 19.60
N VAL A 279 18.92 8.36 19.69
CA VAL A 279 18.17 9.61 19.57
C VAL A 279 18.45 10.55 20.75
N GLN A 280 18.54 10.03 21.98
CA GLN A 280 18.96 10.85 23.14
C GLN A 280 20.42 11.31 23.05
N ALA A 281 21.32 10.50 22.51
CA ALA A 281 22.71 10.88 22.31
C ALA A 281 22.85 12.01 21.27
N ALA A 282 22.07 11.96 20.18
CA ALA A 282 22.02 13.02 19.19
C ALA A 282 21.45 14.34 19.76
N LEU A 283 20.41 14.26 20.60
CA LEU A 283 19.81 15.42 21.28
C LEU A 283 20.74 16.07 22.31
N ARG A 284 21.58 15.28 23.01
CA ARG A 284 22.58 15.82 23.95
C ARG A 284 23.80 16.42 23.27
N ALA A 285 24.13 16.00 22.04
CA ALA A 285 25.24 16.56 21.27
C ALA A 285 24.91 17.93 20.64
N MET A 286 23.66 18.39 20.76
CA MET A 286 23.16 19.67 20.25
C MET A 286 22.97 20.75 21.33
N GLN A 287 23.43 20.51 22.57
CA GLN A 287 23.52 21.51 23.66
C GLN A 287 24.98 21.86 23.96
#